data_AF-A0A3D2IDK0-F1
#
_entry.id   AF-A0A3D2IDK0-F1
#
_cell.length_a   1.000
_cell.length_b   1.000
_cell.length_c   1.000
_cell.angle_alpha   90.00
_cell.angle_beta   90.00
_cell.angle_gamma   90.00
#
_symmetry.space_group_name_H-M   'P 1'
#
loop_
_entity.id
_entity.type
_entity.pdbx_description
1 polymer ?
#
loop_
_entity_poly.entity_id
_entity_poly.type
_entity_poly.pdbx_seq_one_letter_code
_entity_poly.pdbx_strand_id
1 'polypeptide(L)' 'VNPRVIRGIGGGCDEEALRVIKTAKFTPGMQRGRPVQVQMSLPILFKLSN' A
#
# COMPACT_ATOMS: atom_id res chain seq x y z
N VAL A 1 9.08 1.58 -2.86
CA VAL A 1 7.82 1.94 -3.57
C VAL A 1 7.55 3.44 -3.42
N ASN A 2 6.85 4.08 -4.38
CA ASN A 2 6.38 5.47 -4.24
C ASN A 2 4.85 5.47 -4.12
N PRO A 3 4.29 5.23 -2.92
CA PRO A 3 2.86 5.12 -2.72
C PRO A 3 2.18 6.49 -2.70
N ARG A 4 0.91 6.52 -3.11
CA ARG A 4 0.04 7.70 -3.02
C ARG A 4 -1.30 7.32 -2.42
N VAL A 5 -1.88 8.22 -1.64
CA VAL A 5 -3.24 8.07 -1.12
C VAL A 5 -4.22 8.45 -2.22
N ILE A 6 -5.10 7.53 -2.59
CA ILE A 6 -6.17 7.79 -3.58
C ILE A 6 -7.38 8.41 -2.88
N ARG A 7 -7.75 7.87 -1.72
CA ARG A 7 -8.84 8.35 -0.87
C ARG A 7 -8.48 8.10 0.58
N GLY A 8 -8.27 9.18 1.33
CA GLY A 8 -7.92 9.15 2.73
C GLY A 8 -9.13 9.32 3.65
N ILE A 9 -8.91 9.05 4.95
CA ILE A 9 -9.89 9.33 6.02
C ILE A 9 -9.40 10.42 6.99
N GLY A 10 -8.15 10.87 6.87
CA GLY A 10 -7.55 11.85 7.77
C GLY A 10 -7.24 11.28 9.16
N GLY A 11 -7.01 12.17 10.14
CA GLY A 11 -6.78 11.79 11.54
C GLY A 11 -5.45 11.06 11.81
N GLY A 12 -4.45 11.22 10.94
CA GLY A 12 -3.16 10.51 11.03
C GLY A 12 -3.15 9.14 10.34
N CYS A 13 -4.31 8.64 9.88
CA CYS A 13 -4.40 7.34 9.23
C CYS A 13 -3.70 7.30 7.86
N ASP A 14 -3.69 8.42 7.15
CA ASP A 14 -3.11 8.52 5.80
C ASP A 14 -1.57 8.47 5.86
N GLU A 15 -0.98 9.17 6.82
CA GLU A 15 0.45 9.17 7.11
C GLU A 15 0.93 7.77 7.54
N GLU A 16 0.19 7.14 8.45
CA GLU A 16 0.50 5.79 8.91
C GLU A 16 0.34 4.74 7.81
N ALA A 17 -0.69 4.86 6.97
CA ALA A 17 -0.86 4.04 5.77
C ALA A 17 0.36 4.14 4.85
N LEU A 18 0.84 5.36 4.55
CA LEU A 18 2.01 5.57 3.72
C LEU A 18 3.28 5.01 4.36
N ARG A 19 3.45 5.15 5.67
CA ARG A 19 4.59 4.61 6.43
C ARG A 19 4.64 3.08 6.34
N VAL A 20 3.53 2.41 6.61
CA VAL A 20 3.45 0.94 6.61
C VAL A 20 3.72 0.39 5.20
N ILE A 21 3.15 1.01 4.16
CA ILE A 21 3.38 0.57 2.77
C ILE A 21 4.85 0.73 2.36
N LYS A 22 5.56 1.75 2.84
CA LYS A 22 7.01 1.89 2.59
C LYS A 22 7.84 0.78 3.26
N THR A 23 7.37 0.24 4.38
CA THR A 23 8.06 -0.86 5.09
C THR A 23 7.66 -2.25 4.64
N ALA A 24 6.57 -2.38 3.88
CA ALA A 24 6.07 -3.67 3.42
C ALA A 24 6.98 -4.28 2.35
N LYS A 25 7.20 -5.59 2.44
CA LYS A 25 7.89 -6.37 1.40
C LYS A 25 6.86 -6.86 0.38
N PHE A 26 7.01 -6.45 -0.87
CA PHE A 26 6.14 -6.87 -1.97
C PHE A 26 6.82 -7.93 -2.82
N THR A 27 6.06 -8.95 -3.19
CA THR A 27 6.47 -9.90 -4.24
C THR A 27 6.23 -9.26 -5.60
N PRO A 28 7.21 -9.25 -6.51
CA PRO A 28 7.02 -8.68 -7.84
C PRO A 28 5.98 -9.49 -8.64
N GLY A 29 5.25 -8.81 -9.52
CA GLY A 29 4.48 -9.49 -10.55
C GLY A 29 5.41 -10.21 -11.52
N MET A 30 4.97 -11.34 -12.07
CA MET A 30 5.75 -12.13 -13.01
C MET A 30 5.06 -12.13 -14.38
N GLN A 31 5.80 -11.78 -15.43
CA GLN A 31 5.33 -11.88 -16.80
C GLN A 31 6.32 -12.71 -17.61
N ARG A 32 5.86 -13.84 -18.14
CA ARG A 32 6.69 -14.81 -18.89
C ARG A 32 7.98 -15.19 -18.15
N GLY A 33 7.88 -15.45 -16.84
CA GLY A 33 9.01 -15.83 -15.99
C GLY A 33 9.94 -14.68 -15.58
N ARG A 34 9.63 -13.42 -15.94
CA ARG A 34 10.44 -12.25 -15.58
C ARG A 34 9.70 -11.35 -14.57
N PRO A 35 10.37 -10.82 -13.55
CA PRO A 35 9.76 -9.85 -12.64
C PRO A 35 9.48 -8.54 -13.38
N VAL A 36 8.29 -7.98 -13.16
CA VAL A 36 7.85 -6.71 -13.77
C VAL A 36 7.36 -5.74 -12.71
N GLN A 37 7.49 -4.44 -13.00
CA GLN A 37 6.89 -3.41 -12.16
C GLN A 37 5.37 -3.40 -12.35
N VAL A 38 4.65 -3.34 -11.24
CA VAL A 38 3.18 -3.34 -11.22
C VAL A 38 2.70 -2.14 -10.42
N GLN A 39 1.60 -1.53 -10.88
CA GLN A 39 0.84 -0.55 -10.09
C GLN A 39 -0.42 -1.22 -9.57
N MET A 40 -0.68 -1.09 -8.27
CA MET A 40 -1.84 -1.69 -7.60
C MET A 40 -2.50 -0.69 -6.66
N SER A 41 -3.82 -0.79 -6.54
CA SER A 41 -4.62 -0.07 -5.55
C SER A 41 -4.95 -1.01 -4.40
N LEU A 42 -4.39 -0.75 -3.21
CA LEU A 42 -4.59 -1.58 -2.03
C LEU A 42 -5.50 -0.87 -1.01
N PRO A 43 -6.66 -1.42 -0.65
CA PRO A 43 -7.49 -0.87 0.42
C PRO A 43 -6.86 -1.14 1.79
N ILE A 44 -6.74 -0.10 2.63
CA ILE A 44 -6.28 -0.21 4.02
C ILE A 44 -7.48 0.07 4.93
N LEU A 45 -7.79 -0.89 5.80
CA LEU A 45 -8.91 -0.84 6.71
C LEU A 45 -8.42 -0.53 8.12
N PHE A 46 -8.89 0.57 8.69
CA PHE A 46 -8.66 0.91 10.09
C PHE A 46 -9.87 0.42 10.90
N LYS A 47 -9.59 -0.28 12.00
CA LYS A 47 -10.60 -0.77 12.92
C LYS A 47 -10.18 -0.42 14.34
N LEU A 48 -11.06 0.24 15.09
CA LEU A 48 -10.90 0.39 16.53
C LEU A 48 -11.37 -0.90 17.20
N SER A 49 -10.52 -1.44 18.06
CA SER A 49 -10.91 -2.52 18.96
C SER A 49 -11.56 -1.86 20.17
N ASN A 50 -12.88 -2.03 20.29
CA ASN A 50 -13.64 -1.66 21.48
C ASN A 50 -13.48 -2.72 22.57
#